data_AF-A0A7J8L859-F1
#
_entry.id   AF-A0A7J8L859-F1
#
_cell.length_a   1.000
_cell.length_b   1.000
_cell.length_c   1.000
_cell.angle_alpha   90.00
_cell.angle_beta   90.00
_cell.angle_gamma   90.00
#
_symmetry.space_group_name_H-M   'P 1'
#
loop_
_entity.id
_entity.type
_entity.pdbx_description
1 polymer ?
#
loop_
_entity_poly.entity_id
_entity_poly.type
_entity_poly.pdbx_seq_one_letter_code
_entity_poly.pdbx_strand_id
1 'polypeptide(L)'
;MMKPLSSSSNFLLYFFLFFLVFFRCIQSINAQNATTDPSEVRALNSIFQQWGIQAVDSWNISGEPCSGTALTQSSSVFEDPTNNPAIRCDCSFENNTLCHITSLRVYALDKRGVIPKELLDLPFLEFL
;
A
#
# COMPACT_ATOMS: atom_id res chain seq x y z
N MET A 1 -44.19 3.90 -36.88
CA MET A 1 -43.47 3.11 -35.84
C MET A 1 -42.01 3.52 -35.85
N MET A 2 -41.56 4.33 -34.90
CA MET A 2 -40.15 4.66 -34.68
C MET A 2 -39.73 3.99 -33.37
N LYS A 3 -38.76 3.08 -33.43
CA LYS A 3 -38.15 2.47 -32.24
C LYS A 3 -37.22 3.50 -31.59
N PRO A 4 -37.23 3.66 -30.25
CA PRO A 4 -36.30 4.56 -29.58
C PRO A 4 -34.88 4.03 -29.73
N LEU A 5 -33.97 4.91 -30.13
CA LEU A 5 -32.54 4.65 -30.26
C LEU A 5 -31.88 4.60 -28.87
N SER A 6 -32.20 3.57 -28.07
CA SER A 6 -31.69 3.38 -26.70
C SER A 6 -30.62 2.27 -26.66
N SER A 7 -29.50 2.45 -27.37
CA SER A 7 -28.45 1.42 -27.42
C SER A 7 -27.01 1.95 -27.41
N SER A 8 -26.76 3.19 -27.84
CA SER A 8 -25.38 3.73 -27.93
C SER A 8 -24.82 4.19 -26.57
N SER A 9 -25.62 4.86 -25.72
CA SER A 9 -25.15 5.41 -24.44
C SER A 9 -24.77 4.33 -23.42
N ASN A 10 -25.57 3.27 -23.30
CA ASN A 10 -25.26 2.14 -22.40
C ASN A 10 -24.01 1.39 -22.86
N PHE A 11 -23.82 1.18 -24.16
CA PHE A 11 -22.62 0.53 -24.70
C PHE A 11 -21.34 1.32 -24.41
N LEU A 12 -21.38 2.65 -24.59
CA LEU A 12 -20.26 3.53 -24.25
C LEU A 12 -19.97 3.52 -22.73
N LEU A 13 -21.01 3.48 -21.88
CA LEU A 13 -20.85 3.33 -20.43
C LEU A 13 -20.20 2.01 -20.05
N TYR A 14 -20.64 0.88 -20.62
CA TYR A 14 -20.02 -0.43 -20.36
C TYR A 14 -18.57 -0.47 -20.85
N PHE A 15 -18.28 0.12 -22.00
CA PHE A 15 -16.92 0.22 -22.54
C PHE A 15 -16.01 1.07 -21.63
N PHE A 16 -16.51 2.22 -21.14
CA PHE A 16 -15.79 3.06 -20.19
C PHE A 16 -15.54 2.35 -18.85
N LEU A 17 -16.56 1.69 -18.29
CA LEU A 17 -16.42 0.93 -17.04
C LEU A 17 -15.42 -0.23 -17.19
N PHE A 18 -15.45 -0.92 -18.33
CA PHE A 18 -14.48 -1.97 -18.65
C PHE A 18 -13.05 -1.40 -18.72
N PHE A 19 -12.84 -0.27 -19.41
CA PHE A 19 -11.53 0.40 -19.47
C PHE A 19 -11.04 0.84 -18.09
N LEU A 20 -11.91 1.36 -17.23
CA LEU A 20 -11.56 1.76 -15.87
C LEU A 20 -11.12 0.55 -15.02
N VAL A 21 -11.85 -0.57 -15.10
CA VAL A 21 -11.47 -1.82 -14.39
C VAL A 21 -10.14 -2.36 -14.90
N PHE A 22 -9.92 -2.37 -16.22
CA PHE A 22 -8.65 -2.80 -16.80
C PHE A 22 -7.47 -1.93 -16.36
N PHE A 23 -7.64 -0.60 -16.32
CA PHE A 23 -6.59 0.32 -15.88
C PHE A 23 -6.19 0.09 -14.42
N ARG A 24 -7.15 -0.19 -13.54
CA ARG A 24 -6.89 -0.50 -12.12
C ARG A 24 -6.08 -1.79 -11.95
N CYS A 25 -6.35 -2.83 -12.73
CA CYS A 25 -5.61 -4.09 -12.67
C CYS A 25 -4.15 -3.95 -13.15
N ILE A 26 -3.88 -3.11 -14.14
CA ILE A 26 -2.50 -2.90 -14.63
C ILE A 26 -1.66 -2.19 -13.55
N GLN A 27 -2.25 -1.22 -12.84
CA GLN A 27 -1.58 -0.52 -11.75
C GLN A 27 -1.17 -1.47 -10.61
N SER A 28 -2.01 -2.43 -10.25
CA SER A 28 -1.68 -3.40 -9.18
C SER A 28 -0.54 -4.36 -9.55
N ILE A 29 -0.41 -4.75 -10.83
CA ILE A 29 0.66 -5.65 -11.28
C ILE A 29 2.01 -4.93 -11.23
N ASN A 30 2.06 -3.66 -11.65
CA ASN A 30 3.30 -2.88 -11.62
C ASN A 30 3.77 -2.61 -10.19
N ALA A 31 2.85 -2.32 -9.27
CA ALA A 31 3.18 -2.10 -7.87
C ALA A 31 3.85 -3.32 -7.20
N GLN A 32 3.54 -4.54 -7.66
CA GLN A 32 4.16 -5.76 -7.13
C GLN A 32 5.62 -5.95 -7.60
N ASN A 33 6.03 -5.28 -8.69
CA ASN A 33 7.40 -5.30 -9.22
C ASN A 33 8.20 -4.05 -8.84
N ALA A 34 7.54 -3.05 -8.24
CA ALA A 34 8.18 -1.87 -7.71
C ALA A 34 8.94 -2.24 -6.42
N THR A 35 9.96 -1.45 -6.10
CA THR A 35 10.77 -1.65 -4.90
C THR A 35 10.54 -0.51 -3.92
N THR A 36 10.48 -0.82 -2.62
CA THR A 36 10.48 0.22 -1.58
C THR A 36 11.80 0.98 -1.60
N ASP A 37 11.75 2.29 -1.35
CA ASP A 37 12.96 3.10 -1.22
C ASP A 37 13.94 2.46 -0.20
N PRO A 38 15.21 2.17 -0.59
CA PRO A 38 16.14 1.48 0.29
C PRO A 38 16.47 2.21 1.60
N SER A 39 16.27 3.53 1.67
CA SER A 39 16.40 4.30 2.91
C SER A 39 15.23 4.05 3.86
N GLU A 40 14.01 4.00 3.34
CA GLU A 40 12.82 3.69 4.11
C GLU A 40 12.83 2.24 4.60
N VAL A 41 13.30 1.29 3.79
CA VAL A 41 13.49 -0.11 4.21
C VAL A 41 14.45 -0.19 5.42
N ARG A 42 15.56 0.55 5.37
CA ARG A 42 16.52 0.60 6.49
C ARG A 42 15.91 1.25 7.73
N ALA A 43 15.17 2.34 7.55
CA ALA A 43 14.48 3.03 8.64
C ALA A 43 13.45 2.12 9.31
N LEU A 44 12.57 1.48 8.53
CA LEU A 44 11.56 0.54 9.02
C LEU A 44 12.18 -0.62 9.80
N ASN A 45 13.25 -1.23 9.27
CA ASN A 45 13.95 -2.32 9.95
C ASN A 45 14.58 -1.86 11.28
N SER A 46 15.15 -0.65 11.33
CA SER A 46 15.70 -0.07 12.57
C SER A 46 14.61 0.17 13.61
N ILE A 47 13.47 0.74 13.20
CA ILE A 47 12.28 0.94 14.05
C ILE A 47 11.82 -0.41 14.63
N PHE A 48 11.72 -1.43 13.77
CA PHE A 48 11.24 -2.76 14.16
C PHE A 48 12.21 -3.45 15.13
N GLN A 49 13.52 -3.30 14.93
CA GLN A 49 14.53 -3.77 15.87
C GLN A 49 14.42 -3.08 17.23
N GLN A 50 14.29 -1.74 17.27
CA GLN A 50 14.18 -0.99 18.52
C GLN A 50 12.91 -1.36 19.31
N TRP A 51 11.81 -1.59 18.61
CA TRP A 51 10.56 -2.06 19.23
C TRP A 51 10.52 -3.58 19.46
N GLY A 52 11.49 -4.35 18.98
CA GLY A 52 11.47 -5.81 19.05
C GLY A 52 10.18 -6.40 18.45
N ILE A 53 9.82 -5.94 17.24
CA ILE A 53 8.68 -6.44 16.46
C ILE A 53 9.15 -6.98 15.11
N GLN A 54 8.28 -7.74 14.46
CA GLN A 54 8.49 -8.28 13.12
C GLN A 54 7.27 -7.96 12.25
N ALA A 55 7.47 -7.91 10.93
CA ALA A 55 6.36 -7.85 9.99
C ALA A 55 5.50 -9.11 10.11
N VAL A 56 4.21 -8.98 9.82
CA VAL A 56 3.32 -10.14 9.67
C VAL A 56 3.43 -10.69 8.24
N ASP A 57 3.14 -11.97 8.05
CA ASP A 57 3.30 -12.68 6.77
C ASP A 57 2.44 -12.12 5.61
N SER A 58 1.46 -11.27 5.92
CA SER A 58 0.56 -10.69 4.93
C SER A 58 1.21 -9.57 4.10
N TRP A 59 2.36 -9.03 4.53
CA TRP A 59 3.19 -8.08 3.81
C TRP A 59 4.68 -8.40 4.05
N ASN A 60 5.61 -7.63 3.47
CA ASN A 60 7.05 -7.96 3.49
C ASN A 60 7.41 -9.32 2.84
N ILE A 61 6.69 -9.66 1.76
CA ILE A 61 6.86 -10.90 1.02
C ILE A 61 8.24 -10.90 0.36
N SER A 62 9.01 -11.98 0.57
CA SER A 62 10.38 -12.13 0.06
C SER A 62 11.35 -11.02 0.49
N GLY A 63 11.05 -10.29 1.57
CA GLY A 63 11.88 -9.21 2.09
C GLY A 63 11.63 -7.84 1.44
N GLU A 64 10.55 -7.68 0.68
CA GLU A 64 10.11 -6.41 0.08
C GLU A 64 8.92 -5.84 0.90
N PRO A 65 9.12 -4.82 1.76
CA PRO A 65 8.08 -4.32 2.66
C PRO A 65 6.77 -3.91 1.96
N CYS A 66 6.87 -3.16 0.86
CA CYS A 66 5.70 -2.73 0.08
C CYS A 66 5.19 -3.84 -0.84
N SER A 67 4.72 -4.93 -0.24
CA SER A 67 4.14 -6.08 -0.94
C SER A 67 2.92 -6.61 -0.17
N GLY A 68 2.09 -7.41 -0.86
CA GLY A 68 0.93 -8.04 -0.23
C GLY A 68 -0.09 -7.01 0.27
N THR A 69 -0.49 -7.10 1.54
CA THR A 69 -1.47 -6.20 2.14
C THR A 69 -0.97 -4.76 2.25
N ALA A 70 0.34 -4.49 2.21
CA ALA A 70 0.87 -3.12 2.25
C ALA A 70 0.46 -2.26 1.03
N LEU A 71 0.10 -2.88 -0.10
CA LEU A 71 -0.33 -2.19 -1.31
C LEU A 71 -1.84 -1.85 -1.34
N THR A 72 -2.61 -2.36 -0.37
CA THR A 72 -4.05 -2.10 -0.31
C THR A 72 -4.34 -0.70 0.22
N GLN A 73 -5.32 -0.03 -0.39
CA GLN A 73 -5.85 1.23 0.11
C GLN A 73 -7.06 1.03 1.05
N SER A 74 -7.40 -0.23 1.36
CA SER A 74 -8.53 -0.55 2.24
C SER A 74 -8.19 -0.30 3.72
N SER A 75 -8.86 0.67 4.34
CA SER A 75 -8.74 0.91 5.78
C SER A 75 -9.10 -0.30 6.63
N SER A 76 -10.06 -1.13 6.19
CA SER A 76 -10.42 -2.34 6.92
C SER A 76 -9.27 -3.35 7.02
N VAL A 77 -8.41 -3.44 5.99
CA VAL A 77 -7.25 -4.34 5.99
C VAL A 77 -6.09 -3.74 6.78
N PHE A 78 -5.91 -2.43 6.75
CA PHE A 78 -4.89 -1.74 7.54
C PHE A 78 -5.22 -1.76 9.05
N GLU A 79 -6.50 -1.68 9.40
CA GLU A 79 -6.99 -1.69 10.79
C GLU A 79 -7.22 -3.10 11.35
N ASP A 80 -7.15 -4.13 10.49
CA ASP A 80 -7.32 -5.53 10.89
C ASP A 80 -6.35 -5.89 12.04
N PRO A 81 -6.84 -6.47 13.16
CA PRO A 81 -5.97 -6.86 14.27
C PRO A 81 -4.89 -7.88 13.91
N THR A 82 -5.12 -8.71 12.89
CA THR A 82 -4.15 -9.69 12.38
C THR A 82 -3.07 -9.06 11.51
N ASN A 83 -3.30 -7.82 11.04
CA ASN A 83 -2.33 -7.02 10.29
C ASN A 83 -1.70 -5.98 11.22
N ASN A 84 -0.92 -6.44 12.21
CA ASN A 84 -0.30 -5.57 13.22
C ASN A 84 1.06 -6.14 13.66
N PRO A 85 2.20 -5.48 13.37
CA PRO A 85 2.29 -4.16 12.76
C PRO A 85 1.86 -4.15 11.28
N ALA A 86 1.37 -3.00 10.81
CA ALA A 86 0.96 -2.79 9.42
C ALA A 86 1.66 -1.57 8.83
N ILE A 87 1.85 -1.61 7.52
CA ILE A 87 2.23 -0.44 6.72
C ILE A 87 1.26 -0.26 5.54
N ARG A 88 1.21 0.96 5.00
CA ARG A 88 0.68 1.23 3.66
C ARG A 88 1.75 1.88 2.82
N CYS A 89 1.73 1.56 1.53
CA CYS A 89 2.65 2.12 0.56
C CYS A 89 1.92 2.79 -0.60
N ASP A 90 2.57 3.81 -1.16
CA ASP A 90 2.24 4.39 -2.46
C ASP A 90 3.38 4.11 -3.44
N CYS A 91 3.06 3.38 -4.51
CA CYS A 91 3.97 3.01 -5.57
C CYS A 91 3.70 3.78 -6.87
N SER A 92 3.13 4.99 -6.79
CA SER A 92 2.87 5.82 -7.98
C SER A 92 4.11 6.58 -8.48
N PHE A 93 5.23 6.48 -7.76
CA PHE A 93 6.48 7.18 -8.04
C PHE A 93 7.31 6.50 -9.13
N GLU A 94 8.14 7.30 -9.81
CA GLU A 94 9.07 6.84 -10.86
C GLU A 94 8.43 5.84 -11.84
N ASN A 95 7.33 6.25 -12.49
CA ASN A 95 6.55 5.40 -13.41
C ASN A 95 6.05 4.07 -12.80
N ASN A 96 5.69 4.10 -11.52
CA ASN A 96 5.29 2.95 -10.71
C ASN A 96 6.40 1.91 -10.48
N THR A 97 7.64 2.36 -10.34
CA THR A 97 8.79 1.48 -10.03
C THR A 97 9.37 1.71 -8.64
N LEU A 98 9.01 2.83 -7.99
CA LEU A 98 9.44 3.18 -6.64
C LEU A 98 8.23 3.27 -5.71
N CYS A 99 8.33 2.64 -4.54
CA CYS A 99 7.33 2.70 -3.49
C CYS A 99 7.84 3.49 -2.28
N HIS A 100 6.93 4.25 -1.69
CA HIS A 100 7.16 4.93 -0.43
C HIS A 100 6.16 4.50 0.65
N ILE A 101 6.62 4.38 1.89
CA ILE A 101 5.80 4.06 3.06
C ILE A 101 5.03 5.31 3.48
N THR A 102 3.70 5.27 3.37
CA THR A 102 2.81 6.39 3.67
C THR A 102 2.04 6.23 4.98
N SER A 103 1.94 5.00 5.50
CA SER A 103 1.40 4.77 6.83
C SER A 103 2.17 3.68 7.56
N LEU A 104 2.30 3.81 8.87
CA LEU A 104 2.81 2.80 9.78
C LEU A 104 1.83 2.67 10.94
N ARG A 105 1.52 1.45 11.36
CA ARG A 105 0.67 1.20 12.54
C ARG A 105 1.35 0.17 13.42
N VAL A 106 1.59 0.56 14.67
CA VAL A 106 2.09 -0.30 15.74
C VAL A 106 1.18 -0.11 16.94
N TYR A 107 0.09 -0.88 16.97
CA TYR A 107 -1.01 -0.65 17.89
C TYR A 107 -1.10 -1.71 18.98
N ALA A 108 -1.27 -1.31 20.24
CA ALA A 108 -1.48 -2.25 21.36
C ALA A 108 -0.46 -3.41 21.46
N LEU A 109 0.80 -3.18 21.05
CA LEU A 109 1.89 -4.16 21.15
C LEU A 109 2.76 -3.96 22.40
N ASP A 110 2.31 -3.14 23.36
CA ASP A 110 2.99 -2.82 24.62
C ASP A 110 4.45 -2.40 24.48
N LYS A 111 4.77 -1.68 23.40
CA LYS A 111 6.12 -1.18 23.14
C LYS A 111 6.43 0.02 24.01
N ARG A 112 7.59 -0.05 24.67
CA ARG A 112 8.07 0.93 25.65
C ARG A 112 9.45 1.40 25.25
N GLY A 113 9.74 2.67 25.51
CA GLY A 113 11.03 3.27 25.20
C GLY A 113 10.87 4.63 24.55
N VAL A 114 11.94 5.08 23.91
CA VAL A 114 11.95 6.32 23.12
C VAL A 114 11.29 6.04 21.77
N ILE A 115 10.54 7.03 21.26
CA ILE A 115 10.02 7.00 19.90
C ILE A 115 11.22 7.01 18.94
N PRO A 116 11.40 6.00 18.07
CA PRO A 116 12.55 5.92 17.16
C PRO A 116 12.67 7.16 16.29
N LYS A 117 13.85 7.77 16.27
CA LYS A 117 14.12 8.96 15.45
C LYS A 117 14.08 8.64 13.95
N GLU A 118 14.28 7.37 13.60
CA GLU A 118 14.26 6.83 12.25
C GLU A 118 12.88 6.98 11.58
N LEU A 119 11.82 7.30 12.34
CA LEU A 119 10.56 7.75 11.76
C LEU A 119 10.73 8.99 10.87
N LEU A 120 11.74 9.83 11.13
CA LEU A 120 12.07 11.00 10.29
C LEU A 120 12.72 10.60 8.96
N ASP A 121 13.22 9.37 8.85
CA ASP A 121 13.78 8.81 7.62
C ASP A 121 12.68 8.13 6.75
N LEU A 122 11.39 8.34 7.10
CA LEU A 122 10.21 7.97 6.30
C LEU A 122 9.54 9.25 5.76
N PRO A 123 10.10 9.89 4.71
CA PRO A 123 9.70 11.24 4.29
C PRO A 123 8.27 11.36 3.75
N PHE A 124 7.66 10.24 3.35
CA PHE A 124 6.28 10.19 2.85
C PHE A 124 5.28 9.68 3.89
N LEU A 125 5.71 9.46 5.14
CA LEU A 125 4.83 8.99 6.20
C LEU A 125 3.79 10.06 6.56
N GLU A 126 2.53 9.79 6.27
CA GLU A 126 1.40 10.69 6.57
C GLU A 126 0.66 10.27 7.84
N PHE A 127 0.66 8.98 8.16
CA PHE A 127 -0.09 8.41 9.28
C PHE A 127 0.78 7.46 10.11
N LEU A 128 0.73 7.62 11.45
CA LEU A 128 1.43 6.80 12.44
C LEU A 128 0.47 6.36 13.57
#